data_AF-A0A0W7X921-F1
#
_entry.id   AF-A0A0W7X921-F1
#
_cell.length_a   1.000
_cell.length_b   1.000
_cell.length_c   1.000
_cell.angle_alpha   90.00
_cell.angle_beta   90.00
_cell.angle_gamma   90.00
#
_symmetry.space_group_name_H-M   'P 1'
#
loop_
_entity.id
_entity.type
_entity.pdbx_description
1 polymer ?
#
loop_
_entity_poly.entity_id
_entity_poly.type
_entity_poly.pdbx_seq_one_letter_code
_entity_poly.pdbx_strand_id
1 'polypeptide(L)'
;MNDSSSAWNSMVAKLKSRGYTDAQIHRFDYPTDQGSRVEGTARDLGRFIDKKVRSKEFDIVSHSLGSLISRYWMATANGSHRGSDVVNWVSLSGPNHGNQAAGWWGDTAGIYRNFIWDVKPGSPAVRTANNGDAYNWWGETGENSQTQFTTLRSACDEDWFNVPLHVPVQVDKTSLDSTSLGGAINYKVTNSDNTFGGVCPSHAGMPSEPAVQNKVIDTLTEEGVGAVYEMKLDGVEMLQADGDNGDDELFGYVRVTSSGGWAWNRSNVYWRNDYDDYDDSGNRWLNVPNSGFNRGPWTTCGNGRCGIDAMIVDEDGHTYVDPDDVVVNGSHVWDQRNQSAGTHSAVVQGRFGKARVHYTVRAR
;
A
#
# COMPACT_ATOMS: atom_id res chain seq x y z
N MET A 1 6.37 3.66 15.03
CA MET A 1 6.33 5.14 15.07
C MET A 1 4.89 5.60 14.95
N ASN A 2 4.44 6.46 15.86
CA ASN A 2 3.05 6.95 15.97
C ASN A 2 3.06 8.30 16.72
N ASP A 3 1.98 9.07 16.67
CA ASP A 3 1.78 10.30 17.44
C ASP A 3 1.70 10.05 18.96
N SER A 4 1.47 8.80 19.38
CA SER A 4 1.61 8.31 20.75
C SER A 4 2.19 6.90 20.81
N SER A 5 3.34 6.71 21.49
CA SER A 5 3.99 5.39 21.66
C SER A 5 3.11 4.37 22.37
N SER A 6 2.12 4.83 23.14
CA SER A 6 1.21 3.97 23.89
C SER A 6 0.34 3.10 22.99
N ALA A 7 0.04 3.55 21.77
CA ALA A 7 -0.66 2.78 20.75
C ALA A 7 0.08 1.47 20.39
N TRP A 8 1.39 1.41 20.61
CA TRP A 8 2.21 0.23 20.32
C TRP A 8 2.31 -0.77 21.48
N ASN A 9 1.72 -0.51 22.65
CA ASN A 9 1.95 -1.34 23.84
C ASN A 9 1.62 -2.83 23.60
N SER A 10 0.52 -3.15 22.92
CA SER A 10 0.15 -4.53 22.59
C SER A 10 1.08 -5.15 21.54
N MET A 11 1.50 -4.39 20.52
CA MET A 11 2.49 -4.86 19.54
C MET A 11 3.84 -5.17 20.20
N VAL A 12 4.31 -4.30 21.10
CA VAL A 12 5.55 -4.52 21.85
C VAL A 12 5.47 -5.80 22.68
N ALA A 13 4.34 -6.05 23.36
CA ALA A 13 4.12 -7.29 24.09
C ALA A 13 4.20 -8.52 23.17
N LYS A 14 3.60 -8.45 21.97
CA LYS A 14 3.69 -9.54 20.98
C LYS A 14 5.12 -9.74 20.46
N LEU A 15 5.85 -8.68 20.11
CA LEU A 15 7.26 -8.78 19.69
C LEU A 15 8.11 -9.43 20.79
N LYS A 16 7.92 -9.04 22.05
CA LYS A 16 8.59 -9.69 23.19
C LYS A 16 8.24 -11.17 23.31
N SER A 17 6.98 -11.55 23.10
CA SER A 17 6.58 -12.97 23.08
C SER A 17 7.22 -13.78 21.94
N ARG A 18 7.71 -13.09 20.89
CA ARG A 18 8.47 -13.68 19.79
C ARG A 18 10.00 -13.60 19.99
N GLY A 19 10.46 -13.16 21.17
CA GLY A 19 11.87 -13.17 21.54
C GLY A 19 12.63 -11.86 21.33
N TYR A 20 11.96 -10.79 20.87
CA TYR A 20 12.60 -9.46 20.79
C TYR A 20 12.86 -8.90 22.18
N THR A 21 14.07 -8.39 22.41
CA THR A 21 14.46 -7.75 23.68
C THR A 21 14.09 -6.27 23.70
N ASP A 22 14.05 -5.66 24.89
CA ASP A 22 13.87 -4.21 25.04
C ASP A 22 14.95 -3.39 24.34
N ALA A 23 16.14 -3.95 24.13
CA ALA A 23 17.22 -3.32 23.39
C ALA A 23 17.01 -3.32 21.86
N GLN A 24 16.09 -4.14 21.35
CA GLN A 24 15.77 -4.26 19.92
C GLN A 24 14.47 -3.51 19.55
N ILE A 25 13.64 -3.17 20.53
CA ILE A 25 12.36 -2.50 20.29
C ILE A 25 12.47 -1.03 20.68
N HIS A 26 12.42 -0.16 19.68
CA HIS A 26 12.50 1.28 19.87
C HIS A 26 11.21 1.96 19.40
N ARG A 27 10.66 2.83 20.24
CA ARG A 27 9.46 3.61 19.92
C ARG A 27 9.85 5.07 19.74
N PHE A 28 9.49 5.62 18.58
CA PHE A 28 9.64 7.02 18.27
C PHE A 28 8.26 7.67 18.23
N ASP A 29 8.13 8.72 19.04
CA ASP A 29 6.96 9.57 19.15
C ASP A 29 7.25 10.90 18.47
N TYR A 30 6.26 11.45 17.80
CA TYR A 30 6.38 12.76 17.18
C TYR A 30 5.25 13.69 17.65
N PRO A 31 5.57 14.94 18.01
CA PRO A 31 4.56 15.93 18.39
C PRO A 31 3.81 16.40 17.14
N THR A 32 2.51 16.13 17.09
CA THR A 32 1.58 16.68 16.08
C THR A 32 1.02 18.04 16.49
N ASP A 33 1.10 18.38 17.78
CA ASP A 33 0.49 19.54 18.44
C ASP A 33 1.19 20.90 18.22
N GLN A 34 2.30 20.94 17.47
CA GLN A 34 3.06 22.19 17.24
C GLN A 34 3.17 22.61 15.78
N GLY A 35 2.43 21.98 14.86
CA GLY A 35 2.59 22.25 13.43
C GLY A 35 3.99 21.88 12.94
N SER A 36 4.57 20.83 13.53
CA SER A 36 5.83 20.23 13.07
C SER A 36 5.67 19.79 11.63
N ARG A 37 6.54 20.28 10.75
CA ARG A 37 6.61 19.82 9.36
C ARG A 37 7.18 18.41 9.29
N VAL A 38 6.81 17.67 8.25
CA VAL A 38 7.34 16.34 7.94
C VAL A 38 8.86 16.36 7.92
N GLU A 39 9.48 17.37 7.30
CA GLU A 39 10.93 17.52 7.22
C GLU A 39 11.60 17.62 8.59
N GLY A 40 11.07 18.46 9.48
CA GLY A 40 11.64 18.65 10.82
C GLY A 40 11.57 17.37 11.65
N THR A 41 10.42 16.69 11.58
CA THR A 41 10.20 15.43 12.28
C THR A 41 11.03 14.29 11.71
N ALA A 42 11.27 14.26 10.39
CA ALA A 42 12.17 13.31 9.74
C ALA A 42 13.62 13.49 10.23
N ARG A 43 14.05 14.73 10.49
CA ARG A 43 15.37 15.01 11.10
C ARG A 43 15.45 14.48 12.53
N ASP A 44 14.39 14.62 13.31
CA ASP A 44 14.30 14.04 14.66
C ASP A 44 14.34 12.51 14.64
N LEU A 45 13.67 11.88 13.67
CA LEU A 45 13.72 10.45 13.45
C LEU A 45 15.15 9.98 13.17
N GLY A 46 15.89 10.66 12.29
CA GLY A 46 17.29 10.34 12.01
C GLY A 46 18.16 10.39 13.27
N ARG A 47 18.05 11.47 14.06
CA ARG A 47 18.75 11.58 15.35
C ARG A 47 18.39 10.48 16.34
N PHE A 48 17.12 10.08 16.36
CA PHE A 48 16.66 8.98 17.21
C PHE A 48 17.28 7.65 16.78
N ILE A 49 17.28 7.34 15.47
CA ILE A 49 17.88 6.13 14.90
C ILE A 49 19.37 6.06 15.25
N ASP A 50 20.13 7.13 15.05
CA ASP A 50 21.57 7.17 15.36
C ASP A 50 21.86 6.98 16.86
N LYS A 51 20.96 7.47 17.72
CA LYS A 51 21.11 7.38 19.17
C LYS A 51 20.71 6.02 19.72
N LYS A 52 19.67 5.38 19.17
CA LYS A 52 19.00 4.23 19.78
C LYS A 52 19.24 2.93 19.02
N VAL A 53 19.24 2.97 17.70
CA VAL A 53 19.35 1.77 16.85
C VAL A 53 20.81 1.47 16.57
N ARG A 54 21.32 0.42 17.22
CA ARG A 54 22.73 -0.03 17.08
C ARG A 54 22.93 -1.09 16.00
N SER A 55 21.87 -1.77 15.59
CA SER A 55 21.93 -2.75 14.52
C SER A 55 22.31 -2.10 13.19
N LYS A 56 23.08 -2.84 12.39
CA LYS A 56 23.43 -2.45 11.02
C LYS A 56 22.21 -2.43 10.12
N GLU A 57 21.26 -3.31 10.36
CA GLU A 57 20.00 -3.44 9.65
C GLU A 57 18.85 -3.36 10.65
N PHE A 58 17.74 -2.76 10.25
CA PHE A 58 16.57 -2.61 11.12
C PHE A 58 15.28 -2.45 10.34
N ASP A 59 14.16 -2.66 11.02
CA ASP A 59 12.83 -2.48 10.45
C ASP A 59 12.17 -1.19 10.94
N ILE A 60 11.29 -0.63 10.12
CA ILE A 60 10.42 0.48 10.49
C ILE A 60 8.96 0.03 10.40
N VAL A 61 8.25 0.07 11.52
CA VAL A 61 6.79 -0.01 11.54
C VAL A 61 6.23 1.37 11.86
N SER A 62 5.41 1.89 10.97
CA SER A 62 4.89 3.25 11.00
C SER A 62 3.37 3.25 10.92
N HIS A 63 2.76 4.24 11.56
CA HIS A 63 1.32 4.46 11.53
C HIS A 63 1.04 5.89 11.08
N SER A 64 0.00 6.08 10.26
CA SER A 64 -0.49 7.40 9.89
C SER A 64 0.62 8.31 9.35
N LEU A 65 0.72 9.55 9.82
CA LEU A 65 1.76 10.51 9.45
C LEU A 65 3.20 9.95 9.60
N GLY A 66 3.42 9.00 10.52
CA GLY A 66 4.70 8.33 10.69
C GLY A 66 5.19 7.63 9.42
N SER A 67 4.28 7.16 8.56
CA SER A 67 4.61 6.55 7.28
C SER A 67 5.21 7.56 6.31
N LEU A 68 4.57 8.74 6.18
CA LEU A 68 5.08 9.82 5.36
C LEU A 68 6.42 10.36 5.90
N ILE A 69 6.54 10.54 7.22
CA ILE A 69 7.78 11.02 7.86
C ILE A 69 8.94 10.05 7.62
N SER A 70 8.72 8.75 7.82
CA SER A 70 9.78 7.75 7.65
C SER A 70 10.21 7.60 6.20
N ARG A 71 9.27 7.65 5.23
CA ARG A 71 9.64 7.66 3.80
C ARG A 71 10.35 8.94 3.38
N TYR A 72 9.89 10.10 3.84
CA TYR A 72 10.60 11.36 3.62
C TYR A 72 12.03 11.31 4.18
N TRP A 73 12.21 10.74 5.38
CA TRP A 73 13.52 10.51 5.97
C TRP A 73 14.39 9.63 5.06
N MET A 74 13.88 8.47 4.62
CA MET A 74 14.60 7.54 3.73
C MET A 74 14.99 8.17 2.39
N ALA A 75 14.12 8.99 1.80
CA ALA A 75 14.31 9.61 0.48
C ALA A 75 15.22 10.85 0.49
N THR A 76 15.58 11.37 1.67
CA THR A 76 16.36 12.62 1.79
C THR A 76 17.73 12.40 2.42
N ALA A 77 18.56 13.45 2.38
CA ALA A 77 19.83 13.48 3.11
C ALA A 77 19.68 13.23 4.62
N ASN A 78 18.48 13.37 5.19
CA ASN A 78 18.26 13.01 6.59
C ASN A 78 18.45 11.50 6.85
N GLY A 79 18.20 10.66 5.84
CA GLY A 79 18.38 9.21 5.88
C GLY A 79 19.55 8.70 5.05
N SER A 80 20.33 9.55 4.36
CA SER A 80 21.34 9.10 3.38
C SER A 80 22.42 8.15 3.91
N HIS A 81 22.64 8.07 5.22
CA HIS A 81 23.62 7.15 5.83
C HIS A 81 23.01 5.87 6.42
N ARG A 82 21.68 5.80 6.58
CA ARG A 82 20.98 4.71 7.29
C ARG A 82 19.69 4.26 6.61
N GLY A 83 19.25 4.93 5.54
CA GLY A 83 18.01 4.61 4.83
C GLY A 83 18.11 3.27 4.09
N SER A 84 19.30 2.94 3.57
CA SER A 84 19.59 1.63 2.98
C SER A 84 19.67 0.50 3.99
N ASP A 85 19.80 0.81 5.28
CA ASP A 85 19.84 -0.17 6.36
C ASP A 85 18.43 -0.65 6.76
N VAL A 86 17.37 -0.05 6.19
CA VAL A 86 16.00 -0.46 6.45
C VAL A 86 15.69 -1.73 5.66
N VAL A 87 15.46 -2.84 6.36
CA VAL A 87 15.15 -4.14 5.74
C VAL A 87 13.67 -4.25 5.42
N ASN A 88 12.79 -4.05 6.41
CA ASN A 88 11.35 -3.96 6.17
C ASN A 88 10.83 -2.57 6.55
N TRP A 89 10.04 -1.98 5.66
CA TRP A 89 9.23 -0.80 5.95
C TRP A 89 7.75 -1.19 5.88
N VAL A 90 7.05 -1.02 7.00
CA VAL A 90 5.65 -1.37 7.15
C VAL A 90 4.86 -0.12 7.51
N SER A 91 3.83 0.17 6.73
CA SER A 91 2.93 1.30 6.94
C SER A 91 1.52 0.83 7.28
N LEU A 92 1.01 1.31 8.41
CA LEU A 92 -0.38 1.14 8.85
C LEU A 92 -1.12 2.45 8.59
N SER A 93 -2.06 2.48 7.64
CA SER A 93 -2.87 3.67 7.35
C SER A 93 -2.05 4.94 7.06
N GLY A 94 -0.94 4.80 6.34
CA GLY A 94 -0.02 5.90 6.05
C GLY A 94 -0.40 6.71 4.81
N PRO A 95 -0.50 8.06 4.86
CA PRO A 95 -1.01 8.89 3.76
C PRO A 95 0.08 9.08 2.70
N ASN A 96 0.44 7.98 2.03
CA ASN A 96 1.54 7.87 1.10
C ASN A 96 1.36 8.70 -0.17
N HIS A 97 0.11 8.92 -0.59
CA HIS A 97 -0.25 9.88 -1.66
C HIS A 97 -0.89 11.15 -1.13
N GLY A 98 -0.84 11.36 0.18
CA GLY A 98 -1.52 12.45 0.87
C GLY A 98 -3.01 12.19 1.09
N ASN A 99 -3.68 13.15 1.71
CA ASN A 99 -5.08 13.08 2.09
C ASN A 99 -5.85 14.24 1.46
N GLN A 100 -6.85 13.94 0.63
CA GLN A 100 -7.65 14.98 -0.05
C GLN A 100 -8.35 15.94 0.93
N ALA A 101 -8.73 15.48 2.12
CA ALA A 101 -9.35 16.33 3.13
C ALA A 101 -8.41 17.47 3.60
N ALA A 102 -7.09 17.32 3.41
CA ALA A 102 -6.14 18.37 3.74
C ALA A 102 -6.38 19.67 2.96
N GLY A 103 -6.88 19.59 1.72
CA GLY A 103 -7.25 20.77 0.93
C GLY A 103 -8.44 21.54 1.54
N TRP A 104 -9.27 20.86 2.33
CA TRP A 104 -10.51 21.41 2.89
C TRP A 104 -10.29 21.86 4.35
N TRP A 105 -9.40 21.19 5.08
CA TRP A 105 -9.00 21.55 6.45
C TRP A 105 -7.90 22.63 6.53
N GLY A 106 -7.24 22.91 5.41
CA GLY A 106 -6.04 23.75 5.27
C GLY A 106 -5.86 24.80 6.38
N ASP A 107 -6.41 26.00 6.18
CA ASP A 107 -6.20 27.12 7.11
C ASP A 107 -7.08 27.06 8.37
N THR A 108 -8.08 26.17 8.41
CA THR A 108 -9.03 26.04 9.52
C THR A 108 -8.54 25.09 10.63
N ALA A 109 -7.47 24.34 10.39
CA ALA A 109 -6.91 23.39 11.35
C ALA A 109 -6.05 24.00 12.46
N GLY A 110 -5.92 25.33 12.52
CA GLY A 110 -5.21 26.01 13.61
C GLY A 110 -3.74 25.58 13.72
N ILE A 111 -3.33 25.08 14.89
CA ILE A 111 -1.94 24.67 15.18
C ILE A 111 -1.46 23.50 14.31
N TYR A 112 -2.39 22.76 13.72
CA TYR A 112 -2.16 21.58 12.88
C TYR A 112 -1.91 21.91 11.41
N ARG A 113 -2.13 23.17 11.01
CA ARG A 113 -2.07 23.64 9.61
C ARG A 113 -0.84 23.14 8.85
N ASN A 114 0.35 23.27 9.44
CA ASN A 114 1.60 22.93 8.74
C ASN A 114 1.68 21.45 8.35
N PHE A 115 1.27 20.53 9.24
CA PHE A 115 1.29 19.11 8.90
C PHE A 115 0.21 18.78 7.87
N ILE A 116 -0.97 19.42 7.97
CA ILE A 116 -2.07 19.20 7.04
C ILE A 116 -1.64 19.57 5.62
N TRP A 117 -0.95 20.69 5.46
CA TRP A 117 -0.37 21.07 4.16
C TRP A 117 0.70 20.09 3.66
N ASP A 118 1.50 19.51 4.56
CA ASP A 118 2.50 18.50 4.18
C ASP A 118 1.85 17.17 3.75
N VAL A 119 0.67 16.80 4.28
CA VAL A 119 -0.09 15.63 3.80
C VAL A 119 -1.05 15.94 2.65
N LYS A 120 -1.07 17.17 2.13
CA LYS A 120 -1.88 17.45 0.93
C LYS A 120 -1.36 16.63 -0.25
N PRO A 121 -2.23 16.02 -1.06
CA PRO A 121 -1.80 15.36 -2.27
C PRO A 121 -1.02 16.32 -3.19
N GLY A 122 0.10 15.83 -3.70
CA GLY A 122 1.06 16.62 -4.46
C GLY A 122 1.80 17.69 -3.64
N SER A 123 1.84 17.63 -2.30
CA SER A 123 2.71 18.52 -1.51
C SER A 123 4.19 18.23 -1.79
N PRO A 124 5.11 19.17 -1.48
CA PRO A 124 6.55 18.88 -1.54
C PRO A 124 6.95 17.67 -0.69
N ALA A 125 6.35 17.50 0.50
CA ALA A 125 6.66 16.38 1.39
C ALA A 125 6.25 15.03 0.77
N VAL A 126 5.03 14.93 0.22
CA VAL A 126 4.54 13.73 -0.49
C VAL A 126 5.41 13.43 -1.70
N ARG A 127 5.68 14.44 -2.56
CA ARG A 127 6.55 14.24 -3.73
C ARG A 127 7.94 13.77 -3.36
N THR A 128 8.56 14.37 -2.34
CA THR A 128 9.89 13.95 -1.89
C THR A 128 9.87 12.52 -1.35
N ALA A 129 8.86 12.15 -0.55
CA ALA A 129 8.72 10.78 -0.06
C ALA A 129 8.50 9.76 -1.19
N ASN A 130 7.91 10.18 -2.31
CA ASN A 130 7.70 9.39 -3.53
C ASN A 130 8.83 9.58 -4.57
N ASN A 131 10.04 9.96 -4.14
CA ASN A 131 11.23 10.08 -4.99
C ASN A 131 11.13 11.09 -6.15
N GLY A 132 10.34 12.16 -5.96
CA GLY A 132 10.13 13.21 -6.96
C GLY A 132 9.02 12.91 -7.96
N ASP A 133 8.50 11.68 -7.94
CA ASP A 133 7.40 11.28 -8.77
C ASP A 133 6.07 11.68 -8.12
N ALA A 134 5.41 12.68 -8.69
CA ALA A 134 4.02 12.92 -8.37
C ALA A 134 3.19 11.81 -9.04
N TYR A 135 2.56 10.95 -8.25
CA TYR A 135 1.59 9.94 -8.73
C TYR A 135 2.14 8.88 -9.69
N ASN A 136 3.43 8.56 -9.59
CA ASN A 136 3.98 7.41 -10.33
C ASN A 136 3.76 6.12 -9.53
N TRP A 137 2.61 5.46 -9.70
CA TRP A 137 2.33 4.15 -9.09
C TRP A 137 3.39 3.07 -9.41
N TRP A 138 4.39 3.34 -10.25
CA TRP A 138 5.35 2.38 -10.77
C TRP A 138 6.73 2.42 -10.10
N GLY A 139 7.04 3.43 -9.26
CA GLY A 139 8.43 3.66 -8.77
C GLY A 139 8.59 4.29 -7.38
N GLU A 140 7.52 4.42 -6.60
CA GLU A 140 7.51 5.24 -5.36
C GLU A 140 8.36 4.68 -4.22
N THR A 141 8.69 3.39 -4.26
CA THR A 141 9.61 2.74 -3.32
C THR A 141 11.07 2.89 -3.72
N GLY A 142 11.35 3.51 -4.87
CA GLY A 142 12.69 3.76 -5.41
C GLY A 142 13.28 2.54 -6.11
N GLU A 143 13.94 2.78 -7.25
CA GLU A 143 14.66 1.76 -7.99
C GLU A 143 15.84 1.22 -7.16
N ASN A 144 16.04 -0.11 -7.15
CA ASN A 144 17.12 -0.78 -6.39
C ASN A 144 17.02 -0.67 -4.86
N SER A 145 15.86 -0.32 -4.31
CA SER A 145 15.69 -0.34 -2.85
C SER A 145 15.87 -1.75 -2.32
N GLN A 146 16.76 -1.91 -1.34
CA GLN A 146 16.91 -3.14 -0.57
C GLN A 146 15.78 -3.31 0.46
N THR A 147 15.05 -2.23 0.73
CA THR A 147 13.93 -2.23 1.66
C THR A 147 12.72 -2.93 1.07
N GLN A 148 12.12 -3.78 1.88
CA GLN A 148 10.86 -4.44 1.60
C GLN A 148 9.68 -3.61 2.08
N PHE A 149 8.87 -3.12 1.15
CA PHE A 149 7.73 -2.26 1.49
C PHE A 149 6.44 -3.07 1.64
N THR A 150 5.73 -2.83 2.72
CA THR A 150 4.38 -3.36 2.97
C THR A 150 3.46 -2.26 3.46
N THR A 151 2.28 -2.16 2.86
CA THR A 151 1.24 -1.23 3.30
C THR A 151 0.02 -2.03 3.77
N LEU A 152 -0.62 -1.55 4.83
CA LEU A 152 -1.88 -2.08 5.32
C LEU A 152 -2.85 -0.91 5.44
N ARG A 153 -3.99 -1.03 4.77
CA ARG A 153 -5.10 -0.05 4.83
C ARG A 153 -6.38 -0.72 5.28
N SER A 154 -7.32 0.03 5.84
CA SER A 154 -8.63 -0.52 6.20
C SER A 154 -9.74 0.26 5.54
N ALA A 155 -10.76 -0.46 5.04
CA ALA A 155 -11.99 0.16 4.54
C ALA A 155 -12.81 0.86 5.64
N CYS A 156 -12.44 0.68 6.92
CA CYS A 156 -13.05 1.35 8.06
C CYS A 156 -12.17 2.47 8.63
N ASP A 157 -11.09 2.84 7.96
CA ASP A 157 -10.35 4.06 8.26
C ASP A 157 -11.24 5.28 7.89
N GLU A 158 -11.69 6.04 8.89
CA GLU A 158 -13.01 6.70 8.90
C GLU A 158 -13.23 7.96 8.04
N ASP A 159 -14.53 8.28 7.90
CA ASP A 159 -15.22 9.09 6.90
C ASP A 159 -15.23 10.62 7.15
N TRP A 160 -15.47 11.35 6.06
CA TRP A 160 -15.42 12.80 5.83
C TRP A 160 -16.01 13.73 6.93
N PHE A 161 -17.00 13.26 7.70
CA PHE A 161 -17.88 14.12 8.52
C PHE A 161 -17.64 14.09 10.04
N ASN A 162 -16.88 13.12 10.56
CA ASN A 162 -16.66 12.98 12.01
C ASN A 162 -15.19 13.04 12.43
N VAL A 163 -14.29 13.40 11.51
CA VAL A 163 -12.86 13.52 11.79
C VAL A 163 -12.59 14.73 12.70
N PRO A 164 -12.06 14.53 13.91
CA PRO A 164 -11.58 15.64 14.70
C PRO A 164 -10.37 16.30 14.01
N LEU A 165 -10.32 17.63 13.93
CA LEU A 165 -9.25 18.45 13.30
C LEU A 165 -7.80 18.15 13.80
N HIS A 166 -7.66 17.32 14.84
CA HIS A 166 -6.41 16.95 15.49
C HIS A 166 -5.96 15.51 15.19
N VAL A 167 -6.72 14.74 14.41
CA VAL A 167 -6.37 13.37 14.03
C VAL A 167 -6.05 13.35 12.53
N PRO A 168 -4.85 12.91 12.12
CA PRO A 168 -4.50 12.69 10.72
C PRO A 168 -5.28 11.49 10.16
N VAL A 169 -6.59 11.61 10.00
CA VAL A 169 -7.42 10.55 9.41
C VAL A 169 -7.18 10.51 7.92
N GLN A 170 -7.16 9.31 7.36
CA GLN A 170 -7.24 9.15 5.91
C GLN A 170 -8.68 9.11 5.47
N VAL A 171 -9.00 9.82 4.40
CA VAL A 171 -10.22 9.51 3.65
C VAL A 171 -9.90 8.31 2.73
N ASP A 172 -9.66 7.12 3.31
CA ASP A 172 -9.68 5.86 2.53
C ASP A 172 -11.15 5.45 2.40
N LYS A 173 -11.91 6.25 1.64
CA LYS A 173 -13.10 5.69 1.01
C LYS A 173 -12.61 4.58 0.10
N THR A 174 -13.41 3.55 -0.07
CA THR A 174 -13.28 2.53 -1.12
C THR A 174 -12.97 3.08 -2.53
N SER A 175 -13.04 4.40 -2.72
CA SER A 175 -12.77 5.18 -3.91
C SER A 175 -11.41 5.87 -4.04
N LEU A 176 -10.56 6.02 -3.00
CA LEU A 176 -9.29 6.76 -3.07
C LEU A 176 -8.21 6.13 -2.16
N ASP A 177 -7.36 5.28 -2.73
CA ASP A 177 -6.29 4.60 -2.02
C ASP A 177 -5.09 5.52 -1.87
N SER A 178 -5.00 6.21 -0.72
CA SER A 178 -3.83 7.01 -0.36
C SER A 178 -2.75 6.23 0.38
N THR A 179 -2.99 4.95 0.67
CA THR A 179 -2.09 4.13 1.51
C THR A 179 -1.21 3.20 0.68
N SER A 180 -1.70 2.65 -0.42
CA SER A 180 -0.91 1.74 -1.24
C SER A 180 0.33 2.43 -1.81
N LEU A 181 1.31 1.64 -2.21
CA LEU A 181 2.52 2.13 -2.86
C LEU A 181 2.87 1.29 -4.07
N GLY A 182 3.35 1.98 -5.10
CA GLY A 182 4.04 1.34 -6.21
C GLY A 182 5.27 0.57 -5.76
N GLY A 183 5.31 -0.74 -5.99
CA GLY A 183 6.44 -1.60 -5.59
C GLY A 183 6.37 -2.13 -4.15
N ALA A 184 5.25 -1.93 -3.45
CA ALA A 184 4.98 -2.52 -2.15
C ALA A 184 4.04 -3.72 -2.25
N ILE A 185 4.03 -4.56 -1.21
CA ILE A 185 2.93 -5.49 -0.96
C ILE A 185 1.83 -4.72 -0.25
N ASN A 186 0.69 -4.53 -0.92
CA ASN A 186 -0.44 -3.77 -0.40
C ASN A 186 -1.51 -4.73 0.14
N TYR A 187 -1.87 -4.57 1.42
CA TYR A 187 -2.94 -5.33 2.06
C TYR A 187 -4.14 -4.44 2.33
N LYS A 188 -5.32 -4.91 1.94
CA LYS A 188 -6.61 -4.33 2.30
C LYS A 188 -7.23 -5.12 3.45
N VAL A 189 -7.36 -4.50 4.61
CA VAL A 189 -7.97 -5.07 5.82
C VAL A 189 -9.46 -4.73 5.80
N THR A 190 -10.28 -5.70 5.38
CA THR A 190 -11.74 -5.52 5.29
C THR A 190 -12.48 -6.64 6.00
N ASN A 191 -13.75 -6.37 6.30
CA ASN A 191 -14.69 -7.37 6.79
C ASN A 191 -15.08 -8.43 5.74
N SER A 192 -14.79 -8.18 4.47
CA SER A 192 -15.06 -9.08 3.35
C SER A 192 -13.87 -9.95 2.95
N ASP A 193 -12.66 -9.62 3.42
CA ASP A 193 -11.44 -10.41 3.20
C ASP A 193 -11.16 -11.31 4.40
N ASN A 194 -11.09 -12.63 4.14
CA ASN A 194 -10.79 -13.61 5.17
C ASN A 194 -9.32 -13.60 5.61
N THR A 195 -8.42 -12.92 4.89
CA THR A 195 -6.99 -12.81 5.23
C THR A 195 -6.76 -12.26 6.64
N PHE A 196 -7.65 -11.36 7.09
CA PHE A 196 -7.59 -10.76 8.42
C PHE A 196 -8.75 -11.22 9.32
N GLY A 197 -9.43 -12.31 8.98
CA GLY A 197 -10.54 -12.85 9.77
C GLY A 197 -11.78 -11.95 9.81
N GLY A 198 -12.00 -11.12 8.78
CA GLY A 198 -13.17 -10.25 8.68
C GLY A 198 -13.16 -9.05 9.63
N VAL A 199 -11.99 -8.64 10.13
CA VAL A 199 -11.85 -7.40 10.91
C VAL A 199 -11.82 -6.17 10.01
N CYS A 200 -12.24 -5.02 10.53
CA CYS A 200 -12.22 -3.75 9.83
C CYS A 200 -11.89 -2.63 10.82
N PRO A 201 -10.60 -2.49 11.21
CA PRO A 201 -10.18 -1.55 12.23
C PRO A 201 -10.30 -0.09 11.75
N SER A 202 -10.63 0.80 12.67
CA SER A 202 -10.55 2.25 12.42
C SER A 202 -9.09 2.72 12.33
N HIS A 203 -8.88 3.96 11.91
CA HIS A 203 -7.56 4.60 11.87
C HIS A 203 -6.74 4.35 13.15
N ALA A 204 -7.29 4.77 14.29
CA ALA A 204 -6.64 4.60 15.60
C ALA A 204 -6.56 3.14 16.05
N GLY A 205 -7.45 2.28 15.56
CA GLY A 205 -7.48 0.86 15.89
C GLY A 205 -6.36 0.05 15.21
N MET A 206 -5.91 0.47 14.03
CA MET A 206 -4.96 -0.26 13.18
C MET A 206 -3.69 -0.74 13.90
N PRO A 207 -2.96 0.09 14.70
CA PRO A 207 -1.77 -0.38 15.43
C PRO A 207 -2.04 -1.44 16.50
N SER A 208 -3.29 -1.50 16.99
CA SER A 208 -3.69 -2.35 18.12
C SER A 208 -4.44 -3.61 17.71
N GLU A 209 -4.92 -3.68 16.45
CA GLU A 209 -5.72 -4.78 15.91
C GLU A 209 -4.91 -6.09 15.85
N PRO A 210 -5.28 -7.15 16.60
CA PRO A 210 -4.52 -8.39 16.66
C PRO A 210 -4.17 -9.03 15.31
N ALA A 211 -5.09 -9.04 14.33
CA ALA A 211 -4.85 -9.63 13.02
C ALA A 211 -3.80 -8.84 12.23
N VAL A 212 -3.90 -7.51 12.25
CA VAL A 212 -2.91 -6.59 11.67
C VAL A 212 -1.55 -6.80 12.32
N GLN A 213 -1.50 -6.87 13.65
CA GLN A 213 -0.25 -7.08 14.38
C GLN A 213 0.44 -8.39 14.04
N ASN A 214 -0.32 -9.48 13.93
CA ASN A 214 0.24 -10.76 13.51
C ASN A 214 0.86 -10.65 12.11
N LYS A 215 0.16 -9.98 11.17
CA LYS A 215 0.67 -9.82 9.82
C LYS A 215 1.91 -8.93 9.74
N VAL A 216 1.99 -7.88 10.56
CA VAL A 216 3.20 -7.07 10.69
C VAL A 216 4.35 -7.95 11.18
N ILE A 217 4.16 -8.70 12.28
CA ILE A 217 5.20 -9.58 12.81
C ILE A 217 5.67 -10.60 11.78
N ASP A 218 4.73 -11.23 11.07
CA ASP A 218 5.04 -12.16 9.98
C ASP A 218 5.84 -11.48 8.85
N THR A 219 5.63 -10.17 8.63
CA THR A 219 6.42 -9.40 7.65
C THR A 219 7.84 -9.13 8.14
N LEU A 220 8.04 -8.93 9.45
CA LEU A 220 9.34 -8.68 10.05
C LEU A 220 10.21 -9.93 10.18
N THR A 221 9.58 -11.11 10.28
CA THR A 221 10.31 -12.37 10.42
C THR A 221 10.79 -12.88 9.05
N GLU A 222 12.12 -13.04 8.90
CA GLU A 222 12.82 -13.58 7.71
C GLU A 222 12.57 -15.08 7.45
N GLU A 223 11.42 -15.64 7.83
CA GLU A 223 11.12 -17.03 7.51
C GLU A 223 10.76 -17.14 6.03
N GLY A 224 11.72 -17.58 5.20
CA GLY A 224 11.46 -17.86 3.78
C GLY A 224 12.60 -17.69 2.80
N VAL A 225 13.82 -17.33 3.22
CA VAL A 225 14.97 -17.01 2.34
C VAL A 225 15.49 -18.20 1.50
N GLY A 226 14.87 -19.38 1.57
CA GLY A 226 15.36 -20.60 0.91
C GLY A 226 14.87 -20.81 -0.52
N ALA A 227 13.66 -20.37 -0.85
CA ALA A 227 13.05 -20.59 -2.17
C ALA A 227 12.59 -19.27 -2.75
N VAL A 228 13.15 -18.92 -3.91
CA VAL A 228 12.71 -17.77 -4.69
C VAL A 228 11.50 -18.21 -5.48
N TYR A 229 10.38 -17.50 -5.35
CA TYR A 229 9.20 -17.74 -6.16
C TYR A 229 9.07 -16.67 -7.22
N GLU A 230 8.29 -16.98 -8.24
CA GLU A 230 7.88 -15.99 -9.22
C GLU A 230 6.43 -16.21 -9.65
N MET A 231 5.74 -15.11 -9.92
CA MET A 231 4.33 -15.06 -10.26
C MET A 231 4.13 -14.48 -11.65
N LYS A 232 3.16 -15.02 -12.38
CA LYS A 232 2.69 -14.50 -13.67
C LYS A 232 1.16 -14.39 -13.66
N LEU A 233 0.64 -13.30 -14.22
CA LEU A 233 -0.79 -13.19 -14.52
C LEU A 233 -1.12 -14.01 -15.77
N ASP A 234 -2.16 -14.82 -15.68
CA ASP A 234 -2.64 -15.66 -16.77
C ASP A 234 -3.89 -15.08 -17.43
N GLY A 235 -4.70 -14.31 -16.70
CA GLY A 235 -5.87 -13.61 -17.23
C GLY A 235 -6.68 -12.90 -16.15
N VAL A 236 -7.66 -12.11 -16.58
CA VAL A 236 -8.59 -11.39 -15.72
C VAL A 236 -10.01 -11.62 -16.27
N GLU A 237 -10.96 -11.95 -15.40
CA GLU A 237 -12.37 -12.15 -15.71
C GLU A 237 -13.20 -11.15 -14.89
N MET A 238 -13.92 -10.25 -15.54
CA MET A 238 -14.84 -9.34 -14.84
C MET A 238 -16.07 -10.11 -14.34
N LEU A 239 -16.42 -9.93 -13.07
CA LEU A 239 -17.54 -10.64 -12.42
C LEU A 239 -18.77 -9.77 -12.21
N GLN A 240 -18.57 -8.48 -11.99
CA GLN A 240 -19.63 -7.54 -11.67
C GLN A 240 -19.17 -6.14 -12.08
N ALA A 241 -20.02 -5.44 -12.82
CA ALA A 241 -19.97 -3.99 -12.99
C ALA A 241 -20.95 -3.36 -12.01
N ASP A 242 -20.49 -2.36 -11.25
CA ASP A 242 -21.33 -1.61 -10.32
C ASP A 242 -21.58 -0.18 -10.86
N GLY A 243 -21.82 -0.05 -12.17
CA GLY A 243 -22.25 1.20 -12.81
C GLY A 243 -23.78 1.28 -12.89
N ASP A 244 -24.31 2.48 -12.64
CA ASP A 244 -25.74 2.70 -12.44
C ASP A 244 -26.54 2.85 -13.75
N ASN A 245 -25.93 2.69 -14.94
CA ASN A 245 -26.55 3.17 -16.19
C ASN A 245 -26.63 2.19 -17.37
N GLY A 246 -26.23 0.92 -17.22
CA GLY A 246 -26.55 -0.11 -18.23
C GLY A 246 -25.78 0.00 -19.56
N ASP A 247 -24.86 0.96 -19.66
CA ASP A 247 -23.91 1.18 -20.77
C ASP A 247 -22.46 1.06 -20.26
N ASP A 248 -22.23 0.25 -19.23
CA ASP A 248 -20.98 0.28 -18.44
C ASP A 248 -19.81 -0.39 -19.19
N GLU A 249 -19.10 0.41 -19.99
CA GLU A 249 -17.77 0.06 -20.47
C GLU A 249 -16.79 0.11 -19.29
N LEU A 250 -16.49 -1.06 -18.70
CA LEU A 250 -15.52 -1.15 -17.61
C LEU A 250 -14.13 -1.43 -18.12
N PHE A 251 -13.17 -0.64 -17.64
CA PHE A 251 -11.76 -0.83 -17.95
C PHE A 251 -11.05 -1.22 -16.68
N GLY A 252 -9.90 -1.83 -16.85
CA GLY A 252 -9.02 -1.87 -15.72
C GLY A 252 -7.65 -2.38 -16.03
N TYR A 253 -6.90 -2.36 -14.95
CA TYR A 253 -5.51 -2.65 -14.92
C TYR A 253 -5.19 -3.52 -13.71
N VAL A 254 -4.51 -4.63 -13.94
CA VAL A 254 -4.03 -5.53 -12.88
C VAL A 254 -2.54 -5.69 -13.06
N ARG A 255 -1.82 -5.61 -11.95
CA ARG A 255 -0.37 -5.86 -11.89
C ARG A 255 -0.02 -6.83 -10.79
N VAL A 256 1.12 -7.47 -10.96
CA VAL A 256 1.82 -8.14 -9.87
C VAL A 256 2.84 -7.19 -9.27
N THR A 257 2.80 -7.01 -7.96
CA THR A 257 3.80 -6.30 -7.16
C THR A 257 4.62 -7.25 -6.31
N SER A 258 5.82 -6.83 -5.93
CA SER A 258 6.72 -7.58 -5.07
C SER A 258 7.37 -6.63 -4.08
N SER A 259 7.59 -7.07 -2.84
CA SER A 259 8.08 -6.21 -1.76
C SER A 259 9.44 -5.55 -2.03
N GLY A 260 10.28 -6.14 -2.88
CA GLY A 260 11.69 -5.78 -3.01
C GLY A 260 12.02 -4.61 -3.92
N GLY A 261 11.08 -3.70 -4.23
CA GLY A 261 11.32 -2.46 -4.99
C GLY A 261 11.88 -2.63 -6.43
N TRP A 262 12.15 -3.86 -6.87
CA TRP A 262 12.91 -4.16 -8.08
C TRP A 262 12.16 -4.93 -9.14
N ALA A 263 11.09 -5.60 -8.78
CA ALA A 263 10.37 -6.35 -9.77
C ALA A 263 9.62 -5.30 -10.59
N TRP A 264 10.25 -4.85 -11.68
CA TRP A 264 9.59 -4.61 -12.95
C TRP A 264 8.22 -5.28 -12.86
N ASN A 265 7.15 -4.51 -12.72
CA ASN A 265 5.80 -5.05 -12.78
C ASN A 265 5.65 -5.52 -14.24
N ARG A 266 6.20 -6.71 -14.52
CA ARG A 266 6.36 -7.26 -15.86
C ARG A 266 5.07 -7.96 -16.24
N SER A 267 4.42 -8.55 -15.25
CA SER A 267 3.11 -9.16 -15.34
C SER A 267 2.04 -8.12 -15.08
N ASN A 268 1.59 -7.52 -16.17
CA ASN A 268 0.52 -6.55 -16.20
C ASN A 268 -0.53 -7.04 -17.18
N VAL A 269 -1.80 -6.81 -16.86
CA VAL A 269 -2.92 -7.07 -17.76
C VAL A 269 -3.78 -5.82 -17.78
N TYR A 270 -3.95 -5.27 -18.98
CA TYR A 270 -4.97 -4.27 -19.28
C TYR A 270 -6.17 -4.99 -19.88
N TRP A 271 -7.38 -4.59 -19.49
CA TRP A 271 -8.60 -5.06 -20.11
C TRP A 271 -9.59 -3.91 -20.29
N ARG A 272 -10.45 -4.08 -21.31
CA ARG A 272 -11.67 -3.32 -21.54
C ARG A 272 -12.79 -4.35 -21.61
N ASN A 273 -13.88 -4.10 -20.93
CA ASN A 273 -15.16 -4.79 -21.07
C ASN A 273 -16.09 -3.81 -21.78
N ASP A 274 -16.21 -3.95 -23.08
CA ASP A 274 -17.19 -3.23 -23.87
C ASP A 274 -18.40 -4.15 -24.00
N TYR A 275 -19.55 -3.75 -23.47
CA TYR A 275 -20.73 -4.62 -23.33
C TYR A 275 -21.31 -5.02 -24.71
N ASP A 276 -20.91 -4.33 -25.78
CA ASP A 276 -21.39 -4.52 -27.15
C ASP A 276 -20.37 -5.17 -28.12
N ASP A 277 -19.10 -5.35 -27.73
CA ASP A 277 -18.11 -6.06 -28.56
C ASP A 277 -18.02 -7.54 -28.13
N TYR A 278 -18.81 -8.38 -28.80
CA TYR A 278 -18.37 -9.75 -29.04
C TYR A 278 -17.03 -9.66 -29.79
N ASP A 279 -16.04 -10.49 -29.45
CA ASP A 279 -14.95 -10.69 -30.40
C ASP A 279 -15.55 -11.17 -31.74
N ASP A 280 -14.86 -10.96 -32.87
CA ASP A 280 -15.32 -11.42 -34.20
C ASP A 280 -15.59 -12.94 -34.27
N SER A 281 -15.38 -13.69 -33.18
CA SER A 281 -15.65 -15.11 -33.03
C SER A 281 -16.85 -15.47 -32.13
N GLY A 282 -17.61 -14.48 -31.63
CA GLY A 282 -18.83 -14.69 -30.86
C GLY A 282 -18.61 -15.32 -29.48
N ASN A 283 -17.40 -15.23 -28.93
CA ASN A 283 -17.07 -15.79 -27.63
C ASN A 283 -17.34 -14.76 -26.52
N ARG A 284 -18.04 -15.19 -25.46
CA ARG A 284 -18.32 -14.40 -24.24
C ARG A 284 -17.08 -14.10 -23.38
N TRP A 285 -15.90 -14.40 -23.90
CA TRP A 285 -14.62 -14.17 -23.27
C TRP A 285 -14.07 -12.86 -23.83
N LEU A 286 -14.11 -11.79 -23.04
CA LEU A 286 -13.27 -10.62 -23.29
C LEU A 286 -11.82 -10.99 -22.99
N ASN A 287 -11.24 -11.79 -23.87
CA ASN A 287 -9.83 -11.90 -24.09
C ASN A 287 -9.50 -10.93 -25.22
N VAL A 288 -9.55 -9.63 -24.92
CA VAL A 288 -8.60 -8.73 -25.56
C VAL A 288 -7.53 -8.41 -24.51
N PRO A 289 -6.58 -9.33 -24.21
CA PRO A 289 -5.26 -8.82 -23.95
C PRO A 289 -4.95 -8.05 -25.24
N ASN A 290 -4.94 -6.71 -25.18
CA ASN A 290 -4.41 -5.94 -26.29
C ASN A 290 -3.08 -6.60 -26.62
N SER A 291 -3.00 -7.26 -27.77
CA SER A 291 -2.01 -8.31 -28.02
C SER A 291 -0.58 -7.76 -28.11
N GLY A 292 -0.43 -6.44 -27.97
CA GLY A 292 0.82 -5.71 -27.75
C GLY A 292 1.16 -5.36 -26.29
N PHE A 293 0.23 -5.42 -25.33
CA PHE A 293 0.46 -5.15 -23.89
C PHE A 293 0.59 -6.46 -23.08
N ASN A 294 1.51 -7.29 -23.55
CA ASN A 294 2.23 -8.39 -22.90
C ASN A 294 1.48 -9.37 -21.97
N ARG A 295 1.50 -10.65 -22.39
CA ARG A 295 1.69 -11.81 -21.51
C ARG A 295 3.01 -11.64 -20.75
N GLY A 296 2.99 -10.85 -19.68
CA GLY A 296 4.18 -10.40 -18.99
C GLY A 296 5.14 -11.52 -18.54
N PRO A 297 6.46 -11.26 -18.51
CA PRO A 297 7.43 -12.11 -17.82
C PRO A 297 7.04 -12.35 -16.36
N TRP A 298 7.56 -13.45 -15.81
CA TRP A 298 7.48 -13.77 -14.39
C TRP A 298 8.03 -12.64 -13.51
N THR A 299 7.28 -12.33 -12.43
CA THR A 299 7.61 -11.33 -11.42
C THR A 299 8.14 -12.05 -10.19
N THR A 300 9.38 -11.77 -9.78
CA THR A 300 9.98 -12.44 -8.60
C THR A 300 9.30 -12.00 -7.31
N CYS A 301 8.90 -12.96 -6.48
CA CYS A 301 8.26 -12.76 -5.18
C CYS A 301 9.31 -12.57 -4.08
N GLY A 302 9.40 -11.36 -3.54
CA GLY A 302 10.28 -11.04 -2.41
C GLY A 302 9.83 -11.75 -1.14
N ASN A 303 10.75 -12.43 -0.45
CA ASN A 303 10.47 -13.24 0.75
C ASN A 303 9.30 -14.23 0.57
N GLY A 304 9.16 -14.80 -0.63
CA GLY A 304 8.07 -15.72 -0.96
C GLY A 304 6.68 -15.08 -0.92
N ARG A 305 6.58 -13.77 -1.16
CA ARG A 305 5.33 -13.02 -1.27
C ARG A 305 5.26 -12.26 -2.58
N CYS A 306 4.08 -12.29 -3.20
CA CYS A 306 3.74 -11.49 -4.37
C CYS A 306 2.37 -10.87 -4.15
N GLY A 307 2.28 -9.57 -4.33
CA GLY A 307 1.02 -8.83 -4.35
C GLY A 307 0.45 -8.81 -5.76
N ILE A 308 -0.86 -8.71 -5.84
CA ILE A 308 -1.60 -8.39 -7.05
C ILE A 308 -2.41 -7.16 -6.71
N ASP A 309 -2.10 -6.05 -7.36
CA ASP A 309 -2.91 -4.83 -7.26
C ASP A 309 -3.81 -4.74 -8.48
N ALA A 310 -5.07 -4.41 -8.25
CA ALA A 310 -6.06 -4.21 -9.29
C ALA A 310 -6.68 -2.82 -9.18
N MET A 311 -6.79 -2.18 -10.34
CA MET A 311 -7.47 -0.94 -10.58
C MET A 311 -8.61 -1.25 -11.54
N ILE A 312 -9.84 -1.15 -11.05
CA ILE A 312 -11.05 -1.24 -11.87
C ILE A 312 -11.57 0.17 -12.03
N VAL A 313 -11.78 0.64 -13.26
CA VAL A 313 -12.17 2.02 -13.62
C VAL A 313 -13.41 1.96 -14.50
N ASP A 314 -14.30 2.94 -14.34
CA ASP A 314 -15.47 3.14 -15.18
C ASP A 314 -15.16 4.22 -16.23
N GLU A 315 -15.45 3.99 -17.52
CA GLU A 315 -15.26 4.98 -18.60
C GLU A 315 -16.62 5.54 -19.05
N ASP A 316 -17.39 6.10 -18.13
CA ASP A 316 -18.66 6.76 -18.44
C ASP A 316 -18.43 8.21 -18.97
N GLY A 317 -17.80 8.33 -20.14
CA GLY A 317 -17.97 9.51 -21.01
C GLY A 317 -16.98 10.66 -20.89
N HIS A 318 -15.83 10.48 -20.23
CA HIS A 318 -14.72 11.43 -20.32
C HIS A 318 -13.56 10.83 -21.11
N THR A 319 -13.21 11.46 -22.24
CA THR A 319 -12.10 11.08 -23.15
C THR A 319 -10.70 11.13 -22.53
N TYR A 320 -10.61 11.40 -21.23
CA TYR A 320 -9.40 11.36 -20.42
C TYR A 320 -9.73 10.59 -19.15
N VAL A 321 -9.15 9.40 -19.01
CA VAL A 321 -8.86 8.85 -17.68
C VAL A 321 -7.96 9.88 -17.01
N ASP A 322 -8.49 10.61 -16.01
CA ASP A 322 -7.64 11.45 -15.18
C ASP A 322 -6.66 10.50 -14.47
N PRO A 323 -5.33 10.63 -14.65
CA PRO A 323 -4.38 9.85 -13.86
C PRO A 323 -4.58 10.05 -12.35
N ASP A 324 -5.27 11.11 -11.93
CA ASP A 324 -5.67 11.36 -10.53
C ASP A 324 -6.87 10.50 -10.06
N ASP A 325 -7.63 9.89 -10.98
CA ASP A 325 -8.72 8.93 -10.70
C ASP A 325 -8.26 7.46 -10.68
N VAL A 326 -6.96 7.23 -10.86
CA VAL A 326 -6.34 5.89 -10.94
C VAL A 326 -6.04 5.36 -9.53
N VAL A 327 -7.00 4.61 -8.98
CA VAL A 327 -6.95 4.11 -7.60
C VAL A 327 -6.81 2.59 -7.57
N VAL A 328 -5.81 2.06 -6.87
CA VAL A 328 -5.76 0.62 -6.51
C VAL A 328 -6.91 0.35 -5.56
N ASN A 329 -8.01 -0.14 -6.11
CA ASN A 329 -9.22 -0.34 -5.34
C ASN A 329 -9.38 -1.79 -4.86
N GLY A 330 -8.63 -2.73 -5.45
CA GLY A 330 -8.49 -4.12 -4.99
C GLY A 330 -7.04 -4.57 -4.87
N SER A 331 -6.75 -5.44 -3.89
CA SER A 331 -5.45 -6.06 -3.69
C SER A 331 -5.61 -7.52 -3.29
N HIS A 332 -4.74 -8.39 -3.75
CA HIS A 332 -4.61 -9.78 -3.31
C HIS A 332 -3.15 -10.09 -3.04
N VAL A 333 -2.84 -10.97 -2.09
CA VAL A 333 -1.44 -11.37 -1.84
C VAL A 333 -1.32 -12.88 -1.78
N TRP A 334 -0.41 -13.40 -2.59
CA TRP A 334 0.07 -14.78 -2.46
C TRP A 334 1.23 -14.83 -1.47
N ASP A 335 1.20 -15.81 -0.56
CA ASP A 335 2.18 -15.98 0.51
C ASP A 335 2.53 -17.46 0.67
N GLN A 336 3.79 -17.81 0.44
CA GLN A 336 4.29 -19.20 0.46
C GLN A 336 4.00 -19.94 1.78
N ARG A 337 3.81 -19.21 2.88
CA ARG A 337 3.54 -19.79 4.20
C ARG A 337 2.15 -20.39 4.29
N ASN A 338 1.23 -19.89 3.48
CA ASN A 338 -0.18 -20.26 3.50
C ASN A 338 -0.61 -20.95 2.20
N GLN A 339 0.17 -20.84 1.13
CA GLN A 339 -0.20 -21.29 -0.20
C GLN A 339 0.99 -21.97 -0.90
N SER A 340 0.73 -23.08 -1.60
CA SER A 340 1.73 -23.74 -2.44
C SER A 340 1.87 -23.04 -3.78
N ALA A 341 2.97 -23.30 -4.50
CA ALA A 341 3.07 -22.98 -5.92
C ALA A 341 1.99 -23.74 -6.73
N GLY A 342 1.64 -23.20 -7.89
CA GLY A 342 0.59 -23.73 -8.75
C GLY A 342 -0.19 -22.62 -9.46
N THR A 343 -1.31 -23.01 -10.07
CA THR A 343 -2.27 -22.07 -10.67
C THR A 343 -3.36 -21.74 -9.67
N HIS A 344 -3.70 -20.46 -9.58
CA HIS A 344 -4.63 -19.91 -8.61
C HIS A 344 -5.57 -18.93 -9.29
N SER A 345 -6.64 -18.60 -8.58
CA SER A 345 -7.44 -17.42 -8.86
C SER A 345 -7.82 -16.70 -7.58
N ALA A 346 -8.00 -15.40 -7.66
CA ALA A 346 -8.46 -14.57 -6.56
C ALA A 346 -9.45 -13.52 -7.08
N VAL A 347 -10.48 -13.21 -6.30
CA VAL A 347 -11.39 -12.11 -6.60
C VAL A 347 -10.84 -10.85 -5.96
N VAL A 348 -10.60 -9.83 -6.76
CA VAL A 348 -10.26 -8.48 -6.34
C VAL A 348 -11.49 -7.61 -6.53
N GLN A 349 -11.85 -6.86 -5.49
CA GLN A 349 -12.99 -5.94 -5.53
C GLN A 349 -12.50 -4.51 -5.51
N GLY A 350 -12.84 -3.79 -6.58
CA GLY A 350 -12.62 -2.37 -6.74
C GLY A 350 -13.84 -1.52 -6.38
N ARG A 351 -13.77 -0.22 -6.70
CA ARG A 351 -14.86 0.76 -6.51
C ARG A 351 -15.99 0.50 -7.50
N PHE A 352 -15.64 0.25 -8.75
CA PHE A 352 -16.57 0.16 -9.88
C PHE A 352 -16.91 -1.29 -10.27
N GLY A 353 -16.44 -2.28 -9.52
CA GLY A 353 -16.76 -3.67 -9.80
C GLY A 353 -15.84 -4.70 -9.14
N LYS A 354 -15.95 -5.94 -9.62
CA LYS A 354 -15.15 -7.09 -9.19
C LYS A 354 -14.53 -7.79 -10.37
N ALA A 355 -13.28 -8.21 -10.21
CA ALA A 355 -12.57 -9.02 -11.18
C ALA A 355 -12.01 -10.28 -10.51
N ARG A 356 -12.04 -11.41 -11.22
CA ARG A 356 -11.28 -12.60 -10.88
C ARG A 356 -9.97 -12.56 -11.65
N VAL A 357 -8.87 -12.54 -10.91
CA VAL A 357 -7.52 -12.61 -11.49
C VAL A 357 -7.06 -14.06 -11.44
N HIS A 358 -6.61 -14.57 -12.58
CA HIS A 358 -5.98 -15.88 -12.72
C HIS A 358 -4.47 -15.69 -12.78
N TYR A 359 -3.72 -16.47 -12.00
CA TYR A 359 -2.27 -16.34 -11.93
C TYR A 359 -1.61 -17.68 -11.61
N THR A 360 -0.35 -17.81 -12.02
CA THR A 360 0.48 -18.98 -11.72
C THR A 360 1.69 -18.54 -10.92
N VAL A 361 2.02 -19.31 -9.89
CA VAL A 361 3.23 -19.15 -9.08
C VAL A 361 4.10 -20.40 -9.23
N ARG A 362 5.41 -20.22 -9.39
CA ARG A 362 6.39 -21.32 -9.41
C ARG A 362 7.61 -20.99 -8.56
N ALA A 363 8.30 -22.04 -8.12
CA ALA A 363 9.67 -21.88 -7.62
C ALA A 363 10.60 -21.54 -8.80
N ARG A 364 11.55 -20.65 -8.55
CA ARG A 364 12.55 -20.16 -9.50
C ARG A 364 13.84 -20.96 -9.44
#